data_AF-A0A931BJG3-F1
#
_entry.id   AF-A0A931BJG3-F1
#
_cell.length_a   1.000
_cell.length_b   1.000
_cell.length_c   1.000
_cell.angle_alpha   90.00
_cell.angle_beta   90.00
_cell.angle_gamma   90.00
#
_symmetry.space_group_name_H-M   'P 1'
#
loop_
_entity.id
_entity.type
_entity.pdbx_description
1 polymer ?
#
loop_
_entity_poly.entity_id
_entity_poly.type
_entity_poly.pdbx_seq_one_letter_code
_entity_poly.pdbx_strand_id
1 'polypeptide(L)'
;MSPSSQQPTQLSVVYVLTNPAMPGMVKIGRTSHDDAKTRIDQLYTTGVPVPFNLEFVCKVPNSEEVEKALHQAFAPHRVNPKREFFTIEASQAIVILKLLHVQDATVEIENQPTAISISQSEVNAGTQLKKKRPPLNFTEMQIPPNSELICKVNAAVAIVLDSKRVQLNGEEMSLTAATRKVLNIDYSVAPSPYWSFDGQLLQEIYNNTYGQLTDE
;
A
#
# COMPACT_ATOMS: atom_id res chain seq x y z
N MET A 1 -31.27 16.51 -36.87
CA MET A 1 -30.07 15.97 -36.20
C MET A 1 -29.70 16.96 -35.11
N SER A 2 -30.02 16.66 -33.86
CA SER A 2 -29.65 17.50 -32.73
C SER A 2 -28.17 17.27 -32.42
N PRO A 3 -27.37 18.31 -32.14
CA PRO A 3 -26.00 18.13 -31.71
C PRO A 3 -26.02 17.47 -30.33
N SER A 4 -25.42 16.29 -30.20
CA SER A 4 -25.14 15.66 -28.92
C SER A 4 -24.28 16.60 -28.10
N SER A 5 -24.89 17.24 -27.11
CA SER A 5 -24.21 17.96 -26.05
C SER A 5 -23.35 16.97 -25.27
N GLN A 6 -22.05 16.94 -25.55
CA GLN A 6 -21.08 16.36 -24.62
C GLN A 6 -21.17 17.19 -23.33
N GLN A 7 -21.80 16.62 -22.31
CA GLN A 7 -21.67 17.16 -20.96
C GLN A 7 -20.17 17.23 -20.61
N PRO A 8 -19.72 18.28 -19.89
CA PRO A 8 -18.35 18.32 -19.43
C PRO A 8 -18.09 17.02 -18.65
N THR A 9 -17.12 16.23 -19.11
CA THR A 9 -16.71 15.01 -18.41
C THR A 9 -16.25 15.41 -17.02
N GLN A 10 -17.12 15.25 -16.03
CA GLN A 10 -16.77 15.48 -14.64
C GLN A 10 -15.62 14.53 -14.32
N LEU A 11 -14.44 15.08 -14.08
CA LEU A 11 -13.25 14.28 -13.84
C LEU A 11 -13.50 13.41 -12.61
N SER A 12 -13.29 12.12 -12.76
CA SER A 12 -13.46 11.15 -11.68
C SER A 12 -12.10 10.60 -11.29
N VAL A 13 -11.96 10.19 -10.04
CA VAL A 13 -10.70 9.70 -9.49
C VAL A 13 -10.83 8.27 -9.00
N VAL A 14 -9.72 7.54 -9.07
CA VAL A 14 -9.50 6.28 -8.36
C VAL A 14 -8.43 6.52 -7.32
N TYR A 15 -8.68 6.06 -6.09
CA TYR A 15 -7.80 6.24 -4.95
C TYR A 15 -7.39 4.90 -4.32
N VAL A 16 -6.20 4.89 -3.74
CA VAL A 16 -5.59 3.79 -3.01
C VAL A 16 -5.34 4.25 -1.58
N LEU A 17 -5.93 3.54 -0.60
CA LEU A 17 -5.82 3.88 0.82
C LEU A 17 -5.23 2.72 1.62
N THR A 18 -4.48 3.06 2.66
CA THR A 18 -4.07 2.13 3.73
C THR A 18 -4.54 2.62 5.07
N ASN A 19 -4.50 1.76 6.09
CA ASN A 19 -4.81 2.16 7.45
C ASN A 19 -3.78 1.55 8.41
N PRO A 20 -3.15 2.33 9.31
CA PRO A 20 -2.20 1.80 10.29
C PRO A 20 -2.76 0.67 11.18
N ALA A 21 -4.07 0.66 11.45
CA ALA A 21 -4.75 -0.39 12.20
C ALA A 21 -5.17 -1.61 11.35
N MET A 22 -5.01 -1.55 10.01
CA MET A 22 -5.24 -2.68 9.10
C MET A 22 -3.99 -2.99 8.27
N PRO A 23 -2.90 -3.49 8.90
CA PRO A 23 -1.69 -3.96 8.22
C PRO A 23 -1.91 -4.86 7.00
N GLY A 24 -1.20 -4.59 5.90
CA GLY A 24 -1.22 -5.45 4.70
C GLY A 24 -2.54 -5.44 3.95
N MET A 25 -3.43 -4.48 4.27
CA MET A 25 -4.73 -4.33 3.65
C MET A 25 -4.82 -2.97 2.95
N VAL A 26 -5.21 -3.02 1.68
CA VAL A 26 -5.39 -1.84 0.83
C VAL A 26 -6.86 -1.70 0.47
N LYS A 27 -7.38 -0.48 0.57
CA LYS A 27 -8.68 -0.12 0.02
C LYS A 27 -8.50 0.56 -1.34
N ILE A 28 -9.20 0.07 -2.35
CA ILE A 28 -9.26 0.69 -3.67
C ILE A 28 -10.69 1.17 -3.88
N GLY A 29 -10.88 2.46 -4.15
CA GLY A 29 -12.20 3.01 -4.42
C GLY A 29 -12.15 4.16 -5.41
N ARG A 30 -13.32 4.71 -5.73
CA ARG A 30 -13.47 5.83 -6.65
C ARG A 30 -14.46 6.87 -6.15
N THR A 31 -14.42 8.06 -6.73
CA THR A 31 -15.38 9.15 -6.51
C THR A 31 -15.21 10.25 -7.57
N SER A 32 -16.09 11.26 -7.56
CA SER A 32 -15.86 12.53 -8.27
C SER A 32 -14.58 13.20 -7.75
N HIS A 33 -13.84 13.88 -8.64
CA HIS A 33 -12.63 14.60 -8.26
C HIS A 33 -12.90 15.68 -7.19
N ASP A 34 -13.99 16.43 -7.33
CA ASP A 34 -14.35 17.54 -6.44
C ASP A 34 -14.66 17.08 -5.00
N ASP A 35 -15.21 15.87 -4.83
CA ASP A 35 -15.59 15.34 -3.52
C ASP A 35 -14.55 14.39 -2.93
N ALA A 36 -13.38 14.23 -3.56
CA ALA A 36 -12.48 13.13 -3.24
C ALA A 36 -11.99 13.15 -1.79
N LYS A 37 -11.52 14.31 -1.31
CA LYS A 37 -11.06 14.44 0.08
C LYS A 37 -12.19 14.19 1.07
N THR A 38 -13.34 14.82 0.86
CA THR A 38 -14.53 14.64 1.69
C THR A 38 -14.94 13.17 1.74
N ARG A 39 -14.97 12.47 0.60
CA ARG A 39 -15.34 11.06 0.52
C ARG A 39 -14.34 10.16 1.26
N ILE A 40 -13.04 10.43 1.14
CA ILE A 40 -12.00 9.70 1.86
C ILE A 40 -12.16 9.87 3.38
N ASP A 41 -12.38 11.11 3.83
CA ASP A 41 -12.55 11.39 5.26
C ASP A 41 -13.82 10.74 5.84
N GLN A 42 -14.91 10.67 5.05
CA GLN A 42 -16.14 9.97 5.43
C GLN A 42 -15.95 8.47 5.66
N LEU A 43 -14.87 7.87 5.16
CA LEU A 43 -14.59 6.44 5.40
C LEU A 43 -14.09 6.19 6.83
N TYR A 44 -13.56 7.21 7.51
CA TYR A 44 -13.23 7.15 8.93
C TYR A 44 -14.52 7.24 9.76
N THR A 45 -15.14 6.08 9.95
CA THR A 45 -16.37 5.89 10.73
C THR A 45 -16.04 5.23 12.06
N THR A 46 -17.03 5.09 12.94
CA THR A 46 -16.86 4.46 14.27
C THR A 46 -16.28 3.04 14.24
N GLY A 47 -16.40 2.34 13.11
CA GLY A 47 -15.82 1.01 12.90
C GLY A 47 -14.38 0.99 12.40
N VAL A 48 -13.77 2.16 12.15
CA VAL A 48 -12.40 2.29 11.64
C VAL A 48 -11.55 2.94 12.75
N PRO A 49 -10.55 2.24 13.33
CA PRO A 49 -9.88 2.71 14.55
C PRO A 49 -9.08 4.01 14.42
N VAL A 50 -8.52 4.28 13.24
CA VAL A 50 -7.73 5.49 12.95
C VAL A 50 -8.00 5.95 11.51
N PRO A 51 -7.72 7.21 11.15
CA PRO A 51 -7.89 7.70 9.78
C PRO A 51 -7.11 6.87 8.73
N PHE A 52 -7.61 6.86 7.50
CA PHE A 52 -6.91 6.29 6.36
C PHE A 52 -5.74 7.18 5.92
N ASN A 53 -4.67 6.57 5.45
CA ASN A 53 -3.62 7.25 4.69
C ASN A 53 -3.99 7.21 3.20
N LEU A 54 -3.80 8.33 2.52
CA LEU A 54 -3.93 8.42 1.07
C LEU A 54 -2.60 8.04 0.42
N GLU A 55 -2.51 6.84 -0.15
CA GLU A 55 -1.26 6.38 -0.78
C GLU A 55 -1.12 6.90 -2.21
N PHE A 56 -2.23 7.01 -2.94
CA PHE A 56 -2.26 7.50 -4.31
C PHE A 56 -3.67 7.87 -4.76
N VAL A 57 -3.78 8.89 -5.60
CA VAL A 57 -5.00 9.23 -6.33
C VAL A 57 -4.65 9.63 -7.75
N CYS A 58 -5.44 9.17 -8.72
CA CYS A 58 -5.31 9.64 -10.08
C CYS A 58 -6.65 9.98 -10.73
N LYS A 59 -6.63 11.01 -11.58
CA LYS A 59 -7.74 11.37 -12.47
C LYS A 59 -7.79 10.40 -13.64
N VAL A 60 -8.98 9.84 -13.88
CA VAL A 60 -9.24 8.89 -14.96
C VAL A 60 -10.51 9.27 -15.72
N PRO A 61 -10.55 9.08 -17.06
CA PRO A 61 -11.76 9.35 -17.85
C PRO A 61 -12.95 8.45 -17.45
N ASN A 62 -12.69 7.20 -17.07
CA ASN A 62 -13.72 6.23 -16.69
C ASN A 62 -13.34 5.51 -15.38
N SER A 63 -13.55 6.17 -14.23
CA SER A 63 -13.17 5.60 -12.92
C SER A 63 -13.89 4.30 -12.58
N GLU A 64 -15.12 4.11 -13.04
CA GLU A 64 -15.88 2.89 -12.78
C GLU A 64 -15.26 1.68 -13.44
N GLU A 65 -14.88 1.80 -14.72
CA GLU A 65 -14.22 0.73 -15.44
C GLU A 65 -12.83 0.41 -14.86
N VAL A 66 -12.06 1.45 -14.52
CA VAL A 66 -10.73 1.30 -13.93
C VAL A 66 -10.81 0.62 -12.56
N GLU A 67 -11.71 1.08 -11.68
CA GLU A 67 -11.92 0.45 -10.37
C GLU A 67 -12.34 -1.01 -10.52
N LYS A 68 -13.33 -1.28 -11.37
CA LYS A 68 -13.83 -2.63 -11.60
C LYS A 68 -12.73 -3.56 -12.11
N ALA A 69 -11.89 -3.09 -13.03
CA ALA A 69 -10.76 -3.85 -13.53
C ALA A 69 -9.75 -4.17 -12.41
N LEU A 70 -9.42 -3.20 -11.54
CA LEU A 70 -8.55 -3.45 -10.38
C LEU A 70 -9.17 -4.44 -9.39
N HIS A 71 -10.47 -4.30 -9.08
CA HIS A 71 -11.17 -5.23 -8.19
C HIS A 71 -11.19 -6.65 -8.76
N GLN A 72 -11.31 -6.81 -10.08
CA GLN A 72 -11.22 -8.11 -10.76
C GLN A 72 -9.79 -8.66 -10.73
N ALA A 73 -8.80 -7.84 -11.06
CA ALA A 73 -7.39 -8.23 -11.05
C ALA A 73 -6.93 -8.70 -9.64
N PHE A 74 -7.41 -8.03 -8.60
CA PHE A 74 -7.09 -8.38 -7.20
C PHE A 74 -8.16 -9.25 -6.53
N ALA A 75 -9.15 -9.78 -7.25
CA ALA A 75 -10.21 -10.62 -6.68
C ALA A 75 -9.69 -11.81 -5.84
N PRO A 76 -8.59 -12.52 -6.21
CA PRO A 76 -8.02 -13.58 -5.38
C PRO A 76 -7.52 -13.12 -4.01
N HIS A 77 -7.21 -11.82 -3.86
CA HIS A 77 -6.69 -11.21 -2.64
C HIS A 77 -7.76 -10.40 -1.90
N ARG A 78 -9.04 -10.49 -2.32
CA ARG A 78 -10.13 -9.71 -1.73
C ARG A 78 -10.55 -10.32 -0.39
N VAL A 79 -10.47 -9.54 0.69
CA VAL A 79 -10.73 -10.00 2.07
C VAL A 79 -12.19 -10.41 2.25
N ASN A 80 -13.11 -9.61 1.69
CA ASN A 80 -14.54 -9.87 1.73
C ASN A 80 -15.12 -9.49 0.36
N PRO A 81 -15.82 -10.42 -0.32
CA PRO A 81 -16.41 -10.15 -1.65
C PRO A 81 -17.35 -8.93 -1.70
N LYS A 82 -17.94 -8.54 -0.56
CA LYS A 82 -18.86 -7.38 -0.43
C LYS A 82 -18.16 -6.08 -0.02
N ARG A 83 -16.83 -6.09 0.11
CA ARG A 83 -16.03 -4.93 0.54
C ARG A 83 -14.84 -4.73 -0.38
N GLU A 84 -14.30 -3.52 -0.42
CA GLU A 84 -13.26 -3.12 -1.38
C GLU A 84 -11.88 -3.13 -0.73
N PHE A 85 -11.61 -4.16 0.07
CA PHE A 85 -10.35 -4.35 0.79
C PHE A 85 -9.63 -5.58 0.27
N PHE A 86 -8.33 -5.43 0.06
CA PHE A 86 -7.48 -6.42 -0.61
C PHE A 86 -6.20 -6.64 0.20
N THR A 87 -5.77 -7.89 0.37
CA THR A 87 -4.50 -8.27 0.99
C THR A 87 -3.36 -8.16 -0.04
N ILE A 88 -3.02 -6.92 -0.38
CA ILE A 88 -2.01 -6.55 -1.38
C ILE A 88 -1.19 -5.38 -0.85
N GLU A 89 -0.06 -5.09 -1.50
CA GLU A 89 0.68 -3.85 -1.28
C GLU A 89 0.10 -2.70 -2.10
N ALA A 90 0.06 -1.49 -1.52
CA ALA A 90 -0.43 -0.30 -2.22
C ALA A 90 0.33 -0.07 -3.53
N SER A 91 1.65 -0.32 -3.52
CA SER A 91 2.52 -0.24 -4.70
C SER A 91 2.03 -1.08 -5.89
N GLN A 92 1.41 -2.24 -5.66
CA GLN A 92 0.90 -3.09 -6.74
C GLN A 92 -0.25 -2.41 -7.48
N ALA A 93 -1.19 -1.80 -6.76
CA ALA A 93 -2.29 -1.04 -7.37
C ALA A 93 -1.79 0.25 -8.05
N ILE A 94 -0.85 0.95 -7.41
CA ILE A 94 -0.27 2.20 -7.92
C ILE A 94 0.44 2.00 -9.25
N VAL A 95 1.23 0.93 -9.41
CA VAL A 95 1.93 0.64 -10.67
C VAL A 95 0.94 0.41 -11.81
N ILE A 96 -0.13 -0.35 -11.58
CA ILE A 96 -1.18 -0.58 -12.60
C ILE A 96 -1.84 0.74 -12.98
N LEU A 97 -2.20 1.57 -12.00
CA LEU A 97 -2.79 2.89 -12.26
C LEU A 97 -1.86 3.79 -13.08
N LYS A 98 -0.56 3.81 -12.76
CA LYS A 98 0.44 4.59 -13.52
C LYS A 98 0.57 4.13 -14.99
N LEU A 99 0.38 2.84 -15.29
CA LEU A 99 0.39 2.33 -16.68
C LEU A 99 -0.76 2.88 -17.54
N LEU A 100 -1.86 3.30 -16.91
CA LEU A 100 -2.98 3.90 -17.61
C LEU A 100 -2.71 5.36 -18.06
N HIS A 101 -1.48 5.86 -17.94
CA HIS A 101 -1.06 7.23 -18.30
C HIS A 101 -1.94 8.32 -17.66
N VAL A 102 -2.31 8.09 -16.41
CA VAL A 102 -3.23 8.93 -15.63
C VAL A 102 -2.51 10.13 -15.00
N GLN A 103 -3.26 11.18 -14.71
CA GLN A 103 -2.74 12.33 -13.96
C GLN A 103 -2.79 12.04 -12.46
N ASP A 104 -1.62 11.95 -11.82
CA ASP A 104 -1.49 11.92 -10.37
C ASP A 104 -2.08 13.20 -9.77
N ALA A 105 -3.05 13.03 -8.88
CA ALA A 105 -3.76 14.10 -8.20
C ALA A 105 -3.60 14.00 -6.66
N THR A 106 -2.66 13.19 -6.16
CA THR A 106 -2.55 12.89 -4.73
C THR A 106 -2.39 14.16 -3.89
N VAL A 107 -1.41 15.01 -4.22
CA VAL A 107 -1.16 16.29 -3.53
C VAL A 107 -2.34 17.26 -3.68
N GLU A 108 -3.00 17.25 -4.84
CA GLU A 108 -4.18 18.09 -5.09
C GLU A 108 -5.34 17.68 -4.17
N ILE A 109 -5.62 16.37 -4.05
CA ILE A 109 -6.68 15.85 -3.19
C ILE A 109 -6.36 16.04 -1.71
N GLU A 110 -5.12 15.84 -1.27
CA GLU A 110 -4.75 16.04 0.14
C GLU A 110 -5.02 17.48 0.62
N ASN A 111 -4.84 18.46 -0.28
CA ASN A 111 -5.02 19.88 0.02
C ASN A 111 -6.45 20.39 -0.23
N GLN A 112 -7.38 19.54 -0.70
CA GLN A 112 -8.77 19.94 -0.88
C GLN A 112 -9.43 20.27 0.48
N PRO A 113 -10.31 21.29 0.52
CA PRO A 113 -11.08 21.57 1.72
C PRO A 113 -12.07 20.44 2.00
N THR A 114 -12.25 20.12 3.28
CA THR A 114 -13.19 19.12 3.77
C THR A 114 -13.94 19.69 4.96
N ALA A 115 -15.24 19.41 5.05
CA ALA A 115 -16.04 19.78 6.23
C ALA A 115 -15.77 18.84 7.42
N ILE A 116 -15.10 17.71 7.17
CA ILE A 116 -14.77 16.72 8.19
C ILE A 116 -13.43 17.11 8.80
N SER A 117 -13.49 17.61 10.03
CA SER A 117 -12.30 17.89 10.82
C SER A 117 -11.81 16.61 11.49
N ILE A 118 -10.73 16.05 10.98
CA ILE A 118 -9.97 15.00 11.67
C ILE A 118 -8.99 15.70 12.60
N SER A 119 -9.11 15.46 13.90
CA SER A 119 -8.27 16.11 14.90
C SER A 119 -6.81 15.66 14.80
N GLN A 120 -5.88 16.52 15.20
CA GLN A 120 -4.47 16.15 15.25
C GLN A 120 -4.22 14.93 16.15
N SER A 121 -5.01 14.75 17.21
CA SER A 121 -4.96 13.57 18.07
C SER A 121 -5.29 12.27 17.34
N GLU A 122 -6.24 12.27 16.41
CA GLU A 122 -6.63 11.08 15.64
C GLU A 122 -5.56 10.72 14.59
N VAL A 123 -5.00 11.72 13.91
CA VAL A 123 -3.85 11.54 13.02
C VAL A 123 -2.64 11.01 13.78
N ASN A 124 -2.39 11.55 14.98
CA ASN A 124 -1.32 11.10 15.84
C ASN A 124 -1.53 9.65 16.30
N ALA A 125 -2.75 9.23 16.61
CA ALA A 125 -3.05 7.85 16.98
C ALA A 125 -2.66 6.87 15.86
N GLY A 126 -3.00 7.18 14.59
CA GLY A 126 -2.56 6.40 13.43
C GLY A 126 -1.03 6.36 13.28
N THR A 127 -0.38 7.51 13.49
CA THR A 127 1.10 7.61 13.46
C THR A 127 1.75 6.77 14.57
N GLN A 128 1.18 6.76 15.77
CA GLN A 128 1.68 5.96 16.89
C GLN A 128 1.47 4.46 16.66
N LEU A 129 0.33 4.04 16.10
CA LEU A 129 0.12 2.65 15.69
C LEU A 129 1.17 2.20 14.66
N LYS A 130 1.50 3.06 13.69
CA LYS A 130 2.57 2.78 12.74
C LYS A 130 3.95 2.65 13.42
N LYS A 131 4.23 3.46 14.43
CA LYS A 131 5.48 3.39 15.23
C LYS A 131 5.57 2.19 16.16
N LYS A 132 4.43 1.67 16.65
CA LYS A 132 4.38 0.48 17.52
C LYS A 132 4.78 -0.80 16.79
N ARG A 133 4.74 -0.83 15.46
CA ARG A 133 5.16 -2.01 14.69
C ARG A 133 6.69 -2.15 14.75
N PRO A 134 7.21 -3.29 15.23
CA PRO A 134 8.65 -3.51 15.28
C PRO A 134 9.26 -3.39 13.88
N PRO A 135 10.42 -2.72 13.72
CA PRO A 135 11.13 -2.72 12.45
C PRO A 135 11.55 -4.15 12.09
N LEU A 136 11.69 -4.43 10.79
CA LEU A 136 12.20 -5.73 10.33
C LEU A 136 13.55 -6.04 11.01
N ASN A 137 13.62 -7.20 11.64
CA ASN A 137 14.82 -7.69 12.32
C ASN A 137 14.99 -9.20 12.04
N PHE A 138 16.03 -9.56 11.29
CA PHE A 138 16.29 -10.93 10.87
C PHE A 138 16.50 -11.88 12.06
N THR A 139 17.14 -11.43 13.13
CA THR A 139 17.38 -12.25 14.32
C THR A 139 16.08 -12.57 15.05
N GLU A 140 15.22 -11.56 15.26
CA GLU A 140 13.90 -11.76 15.90
C GLU A 140 12.98 -12.64 15.04
N MET A 141 13.09 -12.52 13.71
CA MET A 141 12.40 -13.35 12.72
C MET A 141 12.99 -14.76 12.57
N GLN A 142 13.99 -15.13 13.38
CA GLN A 142 14.67 -16.44 13.34
C GLN A 142 15.34 -16.75 11.98
N ILE A 143 15.87 -15.71 11.33
CA ILE A 143 16.63 -15.80 10.07
C ILE A 143 18.11 -15.56 10.39
N PRO A 144 18.95 -16.62 10.41
CA PRO A 144 20.34 -16.51 10.80
C PRO A 144 21.20 -15.79 9.74
N PRO A 145 22.34 -15.19 10.12
CA PRO A 145 23.34 -14.73 9.17
C PRO A 145 23.77 -15.83 8.19
N ASN A 146 24.14 -15.42 6.98
CA ASN A 146 24.44 -16.24 5.81
C ASN A 146 23.21 -16.94 5.18
N SER A 147 22.00 -16.66 5.65
CA SER A 147 20.78 -17.13 4.99
C SER A 147 20.56 -16.44 3.65
N GLU A 148 20.02 -17.19 2.68
CA GLU A 148 19.62 -16.66 1.38
C GLU A 148 18.17 -16.16 1.42
N LEU A 149 17.97 -14.93 0.99
CA LEU A 149 16.65 -14.36 0.71
C LEU A 149 16.45 -14.30 -0.80
N ILE A 150 15.36 -14.88 -1.29
CA ILE A 150 15.07 -14.97 -2.72
C ILE A 150 13.98 -13.96 -3.09
N CYS A 151 14.26 -13.08 -4.05
CA CYS A 151 13.27 -12.14 -4.56
C CYS A 151 12.26 -12.86 -5.45
N LYS A 152 10.97 -12.71 -5.17
CA LYS A 152 9.87 -13.33 -5.92
C LYS A 152 9.70 -12.81 -7.35
N VAL A 153 10.21 -11.60 -7.64
CA VAL A 153 9.96 -10.93 -8.93
C VAL A 153 10.94 -11.40 -9.99
N ASN A 154 12.21 -11.55 -9.65
CA ASN A 154 13.27 -11.86 -10.62
C ASN A 154 14.32 -12.85 -10.08
N ALA A 155 14.01 -13.56 -8.99
CA ALA A 155 14.88 -14.54 -8.36
C ALA A 155 16.25 -14.01 -7.90
N ALA A 156 16.43 -12.68 -7.77
CA ALA A 156 17.63 -12.11 -7.17
C ALA A 156 17.83 -12.63 -5.74
N VAL A 157 19.08 -12.89 -5.36
CA VAL A 157 19.44 -13.43 -4.04
C VAL A 157 20.14 -12.36 -3.21
N ALA A 158 19.66 -12.14 -1.98
CA ALA A 158 20.33 -11.32 -0.98
C ALA A 158 20.75 -12.19 0.21
N ILE A 159 21.99 -12.04 0.68
CA ILE A 159 22.53 -12.82 1.80
C ILE A 159 22.38 -12.02 3.09
N VAL A 160 21.79 -12.60 4.13
CA VAL A 160 21.66 -11.94 5.44
C VAL A 160 23.04 -11.79 6.08
N LEU A 161 23.42 -10.58 6.47
CA LEU A 161 24.71 -10.31 7.12
C LEU A 161 24.58 -10.21 8.65
N ASP A 162 23.53 -9.54 9.12
CA ASP A 162 23.21 -9.38 10.54
C ASP A 162 21.71 -9.15 10.73
N SER A 163 21.29 -8.63 11.89
CA SER A 163 19.88 -8.39 12.23
C SER A 163 19.17 -7.40 11.30
N LYS A 164 19.85 -6.54 10.55
CA LYS A 164 19.23 -5.50 9.71
C LYS A 164 19.83 -5.33 8.32
N ARG A 165 20.98 -5.92 8.04
CA ARG A 165 21.71 -5.75 6.78
C ARG A 165 21.76 -7.03 5.97
N VAL A 166 21.81 -6.84 4.66
CA VAL A 166 21.98 -7.89 3.65
C VAL A 166 23.07 -7.52 2.67
N GLN A 167 23.64 -8.51 2.00
CA GLN A 167 24.52 -8.35 0.85
C GLN A 167 23.76 -8.67 -0.43
N LEU A 168 23.76 -7.76 -1.40
CA LEU A 168 23.22 -7.97 -2.73
C LEU A 168 24.30 -7.62 -3.76
N ASN A 169 24.64 -8.55 -4.65
CA ASN A 169 25.69 -8.36 -5.67
C ASN A 169 27.05 -7.92 -5.10
N GLY A 170 27.42 -8.41 -3.91
CA GLY A 170 28.67 -8.06 -3.23
C GLY A 170 28.64 -6.74 -2.44
N GLU A 171 27.54 -5.99 -2.49
CA GLU A 171 27.38 -4.75 -1.74
C GLU A 171 26.50 -4.94 -0.50
N GLU A 172 26.97 -4.43 0.64
CA GLU A 172 26.22 -4.39 1.88
C GLU A 172 25.19 -3.24 1.87
N MET A 173 23.94 -3.53 2.22
CA MET A 173 22.87 -2.55 2.29
C MET A 173 21.71 -3.02 3.20
N SER A 174 20.69 -2.16 3.37
CA SER A 174 19.42 -2.58 3.98
C SER A 174 18.57 -3.40 2.98
N LEU A 175 17.68 -4.26 3.49
CA LEU A 175 16.78 -5.01 2.62
C LEU A 175 15.86 -4.09 1.78
N THR A 176 15.48 -2.93 2.32
CA THR A 176 14.74 -1.90 1.57
C THR A 176 15.54 -1.38 0.37
N ALA A 177 16.84 -1.10 0.56
CA ALA A 177 17.71 -0.67 -0.53
C ALA A 177 17.94 -1.77 -1.57
N ALA A 178 18.13 -3.02 -1.11
CA ALA A 178 18.21 -4.18 -1.99
C ALA A 178 16.93 -4.32 -2.84
N THR A 179 15.75 -4.17 -2.22
CA THR A 179 14.46 -4.21 -2.90
C THR A 179 14.34 -3.14 -3.99
N ARG A 180 14.74 -1.90 -3.70
CA ARG A 180 14.74 -0.82 -4.71
C ARG A 180 15.59 -1.16 -5.92
N LYS A 181 16.80 -1.68 -5.70
CA LYS A 181 17.72 -2.09 -6.77
C LYS A 181 17.14 -3.23 -7.60
N VAL A 182 16.62 -4.26 -6.95
CA VAL A 182 16.07 -5.45 -7.61
C VAL A 182 14.81 -5.14 -8.41
N LEU A 183 13.97 -4.23 -7.93
CA LEU A 183 12.76 -3.79 -8.64
C LEU A 183 13.00 -2.66 -9.64
N ASN A 184 14.21 -2.09 -9.67
CA ASN A 184 14.57 -0.92 -10.49
C ASN A 184 13.62 0.28 -10.27
N ILE A 185 13.39 0.64 -9.01
CA ILE A 185 12.53 1.77 -8.61
C ILE A 185 13.31 2.82 -7.81
N ASP A 186 12.94 4.08 -7.97
CA ASP A 186 13.58 5.22 -7.31
C ASP A 186 12.97 5.56 -5.93
N TYR A 187 11.81 5.02 -5.59
CA TYR A 187 11.15 5.16 -4.29
C TYR A 187 11.26 3.91 -3.40
N SER A 188 11.18 4.08 -2.09
CA SER A 188 11.21 2.96 -1.13
C SER A 188 9.87 2.24 -1.04
N VAL A 189 9.90 0.91 -0.95
CA VAL A 189 8.74 0.05 -0.69
C VAL A 189 9.01 -0.85 0.52
N ALA A 190 7.96 -1.39 1.14
CA ALA A 190 8.11 -2.44 2.14
C ALA A 190 8.81 -3.64 1.49
N PRO A 191 9.92 -4.15 2.05
CA PRO A 191 10.67 -5.24 1.41
C PRO A 191 10.02 -6.61 1.60
N SER A 192 9.41 -6.88 2.74
CA SER A 192 8.88 -8.20 3.13
C SER A 192 7.94 -8.90 2.13
N PRO A 193 7.12 -8.22 1.31
CA PRO A 193 6.29 -8.85 0.28
C PRO A 193 7.08 -9.39 -0.93
N TYR A 194 8.34 -8.97 -1.09
CA TYR A 194 9.15 -9.26 -2.28
C TYR A 194 10.17 -10.37 -2.05
N TRP A 195 10.47 -10.73 -0.81
CA TRP A 195 11.54 -11.67 -0.45
C TRP A 195 10.97 -12.88 0.25
N SER A 196 11.56 -14.06 0.00
CA SER A 196 11.23 -15.31 0.67
C SER A 196 12.47 -15.91 1.33
N PHE A 197 12.27 -16.58 2.46
CA PHE A 197 13.27 -17.37 3.17
C PHE A 197 12.72 -18.80 3.32
N ASP A 198 13.50 -19.81 2.94
CA ASP A 198 13.10 -21.23 2.95
C ASP A 198 11.72 -21.49 2.31
N GLY A 199 11.43 -20.80 1.21
CA GLY A 199 10.18 -20.91 0.47
C GLY A 199 8.98 -20.17 1.11
N GLN A 200 9.14 -19.60 2.30
CA GLN A 200 8.10 -18.80 2.97
C GLN A 200 8.32 -17.30 2.73
N LEU A 201 7.23 -16.55 2.51
CA LEU A 201 7.29 -15.11 2.29
C LEU A 201 7.75 -14.39 3.56
N LEU A 202 8.70 -13.45 3.46
CA LEU A 202 9.15 -12.66 4.61
C LEU A 202 8.01 -11.88 5.26
N GLN A 203 6.97 -11.50 4.51
CA GLN A 203 5.77 -10.88 5.05
C GLN A 203 5.02 -11.79 6.03
N GLU A 204 4.94 -13.09 5.72
CA GLU A 204 4.30 -14.07 6.58
C GLU A 204 5.16 -14.31 7.83
N ILE A 205 6.47 -14.46 7.65
CA ILE A 205 7.41 -14.60 8.77
C ILE A 205 7.30 -13.38 9.70
N TYR A 206 7.36 -12.17 9.15
CA TYR A 206 7.21 -10.93 9.90
C TYR A 206 5.87 -10.87 10.65
N ASN A 207 4.77 -11.22 9.98
CA ASN A 207 3.45 -11.24 10.61
C ASN A 207 3.35 -12.33 11.70
N ASN A 208 4.05 -13.45 11.57
CA ASN A 208 4.09 -14.46 12.62
C ASN A 208 4.93 -14.00 13.82
N THR A 209 6.03 -13.27 13.58
CA THR A 209 6.90 -12.73 14.63
C THR A 209 6.24 -11.57 15.39
N TYR A 210 5.50 -10.70 14.70
CA TYR A 210 5.02 -9.43 15.26
C TYR A 210 3.51 -9.20 15.17
N GLY A 211 2.78 -10.04 14.44
CA GLY A 211 1.34 -9.90 14.19
C GLY A 211 0.46 -10.48 15.29
N GLN A 212 1.03 -11.23 16.24
CA GLN A 212 0.37 -11.44 17.52
C GLN A 212 0.46 -10.12 18.30
N LEU A 213 -0.58 -9.29 18.18
CA LEU A 213 -0.88 -8.32 19.21
C LEU A 213 -0.91 -9.09 20.53
N THR A 214 -0.01 -8.71 21.42
CA THR A 214 0.10 -9.20 22.79
C THR A 214 -1.28 -9.17 23.46
N ASP A 215 -1.88 -10.35 23.62
CA ASP A 215 -2.91 -10.58 24.64
C ASP A 215 -2.19 -10.69 25.99
N GLU A 216 -1.77 -9.54 26.55
CA GLU A 216 -1.45 -9.37 27.97
C GLU A 216 -1.96 -8.02 28.47
#